data_AF-A0A1E5LEM8-F1
#
_entry.id   AF-A0A1E5LEM8-F1
#
_cell.length_a   1.000
_cell.length_b   1.000
_cell.length_c   1.000
_cell.angle_alpha   90.00
_cell.angle_beta   90.00
_cell.angle_gamma   90.00
#
_symmetry.space_group_name_H-M   'P 1'
#
loop_
_entity.id
_entity.type
_entity.pdbx_description
1 polymer ?
#
loop_
_entity_poly.entity_id
_entity_poly.type
_entity_poly.pdbx_seq_one_letter_code
_entity_poly.pdbx_strand_id
1 'polypeptide(L)' 'MKNISKWIHYITILFAVLLIIPSGFNPVYSHLFSIILGVHVINSGHITYKLNKNSMLFSTSGGLIIIGIGLFKLIW' A
#
# COMPACT_ATOMS: atom_id res chain seq x y z
N MET A 1 -1.47 17.56 10.75
CA MET A 1 -1.37 16.70 9.54
C MET A 1 -0.03 15.97 9.37
N LYS A 2 1.15 16.53 9.76
CA LYS A 2 2.46 15.83 9.59
C LYS A 2 2.61 14.53 10.40
N ASN A 3 2.02 14.44 11.60
CA ASN A 3 2.20 13.27 12.47
C ASN A 3 1.40 12.05 11.98
N ILE A 4 0.15 12.23 11.54
CA ILE A 4 -0.72 11.14 11.09
C ILE A 4 -0.12 10.42 9.88
N SER A 5 0.43 11.16 8.92
CA SER A 5 1.13 10.59 7.75
C SER A 5 2.34 9.75 8.15
N LYS A 6 3.16 10.22 9.11
CA LYS A 6 4.29 9.45 9.64
C LYS A 6 3.82 8.16 10.32
N TRP A 7 2.78 8.25 11.14
CA TRP A 7 2.20 7.09 11.82
C TRP A 7 1.67 6.06 10.81
N ILE A 8 0.94 6.50 9.78
CA ILE A 8 0.48 5.61 8.71
C ILE A 8 1.67 4.94 8.02
N HIS A 9 2.75 5.67 7.73
CA HIS A 9 3.95 5.09 7.12
C HIS A 9 4.64 4.05 8.00
N TYR A 10 4.85 4.34 9.28
CA TYR A 10 5.44 3.37 10.20
C TYR A 10 4.53 2.15 10.40
N ILE A 11 3.21 2.35 10.50
CA ILE A 11 2.24 1.25 10.61
C ILE A 11 2.24 0.40 9.33
N THR A 12 2.30 1.01 8.14
CA THR A 12 2.41 0.25 6.89
C THR A 12 3.70 -0.56 6.85
N ILE A 13 4.83 0.01 7.24
CA ILE A 13 6.11 -0.73 7.30
C ILE A 13 6.04 -1.87 8.30
N LEU A 14 5.45 -1.63 9.48
CA LEU A 14 5.29 -2.64 10.51
C LEU A 14 4.41 -3.80 10.02
N PHE A 15 3.25 -3.51 9.43
CA PHE A 15 2.38 -4.51 8.82
C PHE A 15 3.07 -5.22 7.66
N ALA A 16 3.84 -4.50 6.86
CA ALA A 16 4.60 -5.07 5.76
C ALA A 16 5.58 -6.14 6.27
N VAL A 17 6.36 -5.82 7.30
CA VAL A 17 7.30 -6.76 7.93
C VAL A 17 6.57 -7.92 8.63
N LEU A 18 5.47 -7.64 9.33
CA LEU A 18 4.69 -8.68 10.01
C LEU A 18 4.02 -9.65 9.04
N LEU A 19 3.61 -9.19 7.86
CA LEU A 19 2.90 -10.00 6.87
C LEU A 19 3.83 -10.81 5.97
N ILE A 20 5.13 -10.46 5.87
CA ILE A 20 6.12 -11.22 5.10
C ILE A 20 6.28 -12.64 5.65
N ILE A 21 6.39 -12.83 6.96
CA ILE A 21 6.58 -14.15 7.57
C ILE A 21 5.38 -15.08 7.34
N PRO A 22 4.11 -14.70 7.67
CA PRO A 22 2.95 -15.55 7.41
C PRO A 22 2.61 -15.65 5.91
N SER A 23 3.09 -14.76 5.04
CA SER A 23 2.88 -14.88 3.59
C SER A 23 3.52 -16.14 2.98
N GLY A 24 4.62 -16.63 3.58
CA GLY A 24 5.23 -17.91 3.18
C GLY A 24 4.42 -19.13 3.60
N PHE A 25 3.50 -18.98 4.56
CA PHE A 25 2.66 -20.06 5.09
C PHE A 25 1.23 -20.02 4.55
N ASN A 26 0.69 -18.84 4.26
CA ASN A 26 -0.64 -18.68 3.69
C ASN A 26 -0.69 -17.51 2.69
N PRO A 27 -1.06 -17.79 1.42
CA PRO A 27 -1.08 -16.79 0.36
C PRO A 27 -2.04 -15.62 0.64
N VAL A 28 -3.07 -15.80 1.47
CA VAL A 28 -4.00 -14.74 1.88
C VAL A 28 -3.27 -13.54 2.51
N TYR A 29 -2.21 -13.78 3.29
CA TYR A 29 -1.42 -12.70 3.89
C TYR A 29 -0.61 -11.93 2.84
N SER A 30 -0.18 -12.58 1.75
CA SER A 30 0.47 -11.91 0.61
C SER A 30 -0.49 -10.99 -0.16
N HIS A 31 -1.77 -11.37 -0.22
CA HIS A 31 -2.83 -10.59 -0.86
C HIS A 31 -3.19 -9.36 -0.01
N LEU A 32 -3.38 -9.55 1.30
CA LEU A 32 -3.58 -8.46 2.26
C LEU A 32 -2.41 -7.48 2.28
N PHE A 33 -1.18 -8.00 2.25
CA PHE A 33 0.03 -7.19 2.14
C PHE A 33 0.01 -6.31 0.89
N SER A 34 -0.35 -6.88 -0.26
CA SER A 34 -0.46 -6.14 -1.53
C SER A 34 -1.52 -5.03 -1.44
N ILE A 35 -2.69 -5.30 -0.86
CA ILE A 35 -3.74 -4.29 -0.65
C ILE A 35 -3.25 -3.13 0.23
N ILE A 36 -2.59 -3.44 1.35
CA ILE A 36 -2.04 -2.45 2.28
C ILE A 36 -0.96 -1.61 1.61
N LEU A 37 -0.09 -2.23 0.81
CA LEU A 37 0.94 -1.54 0.03
C LEU A 37 0.33 -0.59 -0.99
N GLY A 38 -0.70 -1.02 -1.72
CA GLY A 38 -1.35 -0.16 -2.71
C GLY A 38 -2.00 1.06 -2.07
N VAL A 39 -2.66 0.91 -0.92
CA VAL A 39 -3.20 2.05 -0.13
C VAL A 39 -2.07 2.99 0.32
N HIS A 40 -0.94 2.44 0.75
CA HIS A 40 0.23 3.22 1.14
C HIS A 40 0.84 4.03 -0.01
N VAL A 41 0.90 3.45 -1.21
CA VAL A 41 1.39 4.11 -2.42
C VAL A 41 0.47 5.28 -2.80
N ILE A 42 -0.86 5.11 -2.73
CA ILE A 42 -1.82 6.20 -2.97
C ILE A 42 -1.62 7.34 -1.96
N ASN A 43 -1.53 6.99 -0.67
CA ASN A 43 -1.38 7.98 0.39
C ASN A 43 -0.04 8.72 0.31
N SER A 44 1.05 8.00 0.01
CA SER A 44 2.36 8.59 -0.25
C SER A 44 2.33 9.52 -1.46
N GLY A 45 1.70 9.12 -2.56
CA GLY A 45 1.49 9.97 -3.72
C GLY A 45 0.74 11.27 -3.43
N HIS A 46 -0.25 11.22 -2.52
CA HIS A 46 -0.99 12.40 -2.10
C HIS A 46 -0.14 13.34 -1.21
N ILE A 47 0.82 12.81 -0.46
CA ILE A 47 1.80 13.60 0.28
C ILE A 47 2.80 14.26 -0.68
N THR A 48 3.29 13.52 -1.68
CA THR A 48 4.23 14.00 -2.71
C THR A 48 3.57 14.91 -3.75
N TYR A 49 2.24 14.92 -3.85
CA TYR A 49 1.46 15.83 -4.69
C TYR A 49 1.83 17.31 -4.48
N LYS A 50 2.14 17.68 -3.24
CA LYS A 50 2.59 19.04 -2.89
C LYS A 50 3.88 19.46 -3.59
N LEU A 51 4.69 18.51 -4.05
CA LEU A 51 5.94 18.74 -4.75
C LEU A 51 5.80 18.53 -6.26
N ASN A 52 4.93 17.64 -6.72
CA ASN A 52 4.73 17.39 -8.15
C ASN A 52 3.32 16.81 -8.45
N LYS A 53 2.51 17.56 -9.23
CA LYS A 53 1.14 17.16 -9.61
C LYS A 53 1.09 15.82 -10.34
N ASN A 54 2.07 15.52 -11.18
CA ASN A 54 2.10 14.28 -11.96
C ASN A 54 2.41 13.04 -11.10
N SER A 55 3.07 13.24 -9.95
CA SER A 55 3.44 12.17 -9.02
C SER A 55 2.21 11.57 -8.33
N MET A 56 1.14 12.35 -8.14
CA MET A 56 -0.11 11.87 -7.57
C MET A 56 -0.86 10.96 -8.54
N LEU A 57 -0.96 11.32 -9.82
CA LEU A 57 -1.63 10.49 -10.83
C LEU A 57 -0.94 9.13 -10.98
N PHE A 58 0.39 9.12 -11.04
CA PHE A 58 1.19 7.89 -11.10
C PHE A 58 1.05 7.01 -9.85
N SER A 59 1.08 7.62 -8.67
CA SER A 59 0.94 6.87 -7.42
C SER A 59 -0.49 6.36 -7.21
N THR A 60 -1.48 7.12 -7.67
CA THR A 60 -2.90 6.71 -7.57
C THR A 60 -3.21 5.57 -8.51
N SER A 61 -2.76 5.65 -9.78
CA SER A 61 -2.93 4.56 -10.75
C SER A 61 -2.14 3.31 -10.36
N GLY A 62 -0.88 3.46 -9.93
CA GLY A 62 -0.06 2.35 -9.45
C GLY A 62 -0.65 1.69 -8.21
N GLY A 63 -1.09 2.47 -7.23
CA GLY A 63 -1.74 1.94 -6.04
C GLY A 63 -3.06 1.24 -6.32
N LEU A 64 -3.88 1.76 -7.24
CA LEU A 64 -5.12 1.08 -7.71
C LEU A 64 -4.83 -0.27 -8.38
N ILE A 65 -3.80 -0.36 -9.21
CA ILE A 65 -3.40 -1.61 -9.86
C ILE A 65 -2.95 -2.63 -8.80
N ILE A 66 -2.13 -2.21 -7.84
CA ILE A 66 -1.64 -3.09 -6.76
C ILE A 66 -2.81 -3.59 -5.89
N ILE A 67 -3.76 -2.71 -5.53
CA ILE A 67 -4.97 -3.09 -4.79
C ILE A 67 -5.82 -4.07 -5.63
N GLY A 68 -6.00 -3.79 -6.91
CA GLY A 68 -6.78 -4.63 -7.82
C GLY A 68 -6.21 -6.04 -7.94
N ILE A 69 -4.89 -6.18 -8.07
CA ILE A 69 -4.21 -7.48 -8.10
C ILE A 69 -4.38 -8.21 -6.77
N GLY A 70 -4.25 -7.50 -5.64
CA GLY A 70 -4.44 -8.07 -4.31
C GLY A 70 -5.86 -8.58 -4.09
N LEU A 71 -6.88 -7.81 -4.50
CA LEU A 71 -8.29 -8.20 -4.40
C LEU A 71 -8.65 -9.35 -5.34
N PHE A 72 -8.16 -9.32 -6.58
CA PHE A 72 -8.41 -10.38 -7.56
C PHE A 72 -7.91 -11.74 -7.04
N LYS A 73 -6.69 -11.78 -6.51
CA LYS A 73 -6.11 -13.00 -5.91
C LYS A 73 -6.73 -13.41 -4.58
N LEU A 74 -7.48 -12.52 -3.92
CA LEU A 74 -8.20 -12.85 -2.69
C LEU A 74 -9.56 -13.49 -2.99
N ILE A 75 -10.13 -13.20 -4.16
CA ILE A 75 -11.43 -13.71 -4.62
C ILE A 75 -11.29 -14.99 -5.45
N TRP A 76 -10.19 -15.15 -6.19
CA TRP A 76 -9.94 -16.25 -7.13
C TRP A 76 -8.63 -16.96 -6.80
#